data_AF-A0A838TXR4-F1
#
_entry.id   AF-A0A838TXR4-F1
#
_cell.length_a   1.000
_cell.length_b   1.000
_cell.length_c   1.000
_cell.angle_alpha   90.00
_cell.angle_beta   90.00
_cell.angle_gamma   90.00
#
_symmetry.space_group_name_H-M   'P 1'
#
loop_
_entity.id
_entity.type
_entity.pdbx_description
1 polymer ?
#
loop_
_entity_poly.entity_id
_entity_poly.type
_entity_poly.pdbx_seq_one_letter_code
_entity_poly.pdbx_strand_id
1 'polypeptide(L)'
;MKQQKKKAPVVRKTKSSLFSKAKRSRGMVDAGTVYAIILLGIVIGGGIMMIGNSSPQLASPDDSQPVIIQRGNDTDGYTNLQLEDFPGITLTPTPSPTPTPTPTPTTPPPATGGGGGGGSTCFVAGTKIRMADQSEKNIEDVKVGDRVMGYDGKKQVAVVVQEMDAPLRDHYYDVTLADGTVVGVTNEHPLFTDKGWKSISPKHTAQENPQLKVGTLKNGDRVLTDSGEYIAIVSMQYHKGPVQAYNLKKVSDFNNFYADGILAHNKGGGGGGSSGGSAL
;
A
#
# COMPACT_ATOMS: atom_id res chain seq x y z
N MET A 1 -48.59 -15.47 67.79
CA MET A 1 -48.74 -14.03 67.54
C MET A 1 -47.36 -13.37 67.46
N LYS A 2 -47.14 -12.58 66.40
CA LYS A 2 -46.19 -11.45 66.22
C LYS A 2 -44.68 -11.61 66.49
N GLN A 3 -43.94 -11.61 65.38
CA GLN A 3 -42.72 -10.85 65.03
C GLN A 3 -42.02 -10.01 66.12
N GLN A 4 -40.68 -9.99 66.11
CA GLN A 4 -39.92 -8.82 65.62
C GLN A 4 -38.41 -9.06 65.49
N LYS A 5 -37.88 -8.55 64.37
CA LYS A 5 -36.47 -8.47 63.95
C LYS A 5 -35.66 -7.54 64.87
N LYS A 6 -34.37 -7.84 65.10
CA LYS A 6 -33.35 -6.82 65.40
C LYS A 6 -32.14 -6.99 64.51
N LYS A 7 -31.73 -5.86 63.92
CA LYS A 7 -30.82 -5.68 62.79
C LYS A 7 -29.35 -5.69 63.22
N ALA A 8 -28.48 -6.14 62.33
CA ALA A 8 -27.02 -6.04 62.43
C ALA A 8 -26.53 -4.58 62.37
N PRO A 9 -25.45 -4.21 63.10
CA PRO A 9 -24.78 -2.93 62.91
C PRO A 9 -23.80 -2.99 61.72
N VAL A 10 -24.00 -2.03 60.81
CA VAL A 10 -23.20 -1.76 59.62
C VAL A 10 -21.85 -1.14 60.01
N VAL A 11 -20.76 -1.79 59.64
CA VAL A 11 -19.39 -1.25 59.78
C VAL A 11 -19.18 -0.15 58.72
N ARG A 12 -19.25 1.11 59.14
CA ARG A 12 -18.81 2.26 58.34
C ARG A 12 -17.28 2.37 58.43
N LYS A 13 -16.55 1.96 57.39
CA LYS A 13 -15.15 2.37 57.20
C LYS A 13 -15.13 3.71 56.46
N THR A 14 -14.76 4.75 57.19
CA THR A 14 -14.46 6.10 56.71
C THR A 14 -13.27 6.06 55.74
N LYS A 15 -13.45 6.58 54.53
CA LYS A 15 -12.37 6.84 53.57
C LYS A 15 -11.58 8.06 54.05
N SER A 16 -10.34 7.87 54.49
CA SER A 16 -9.37 8.96 54.62
C SER A 16 -8.87 9.32 53.23
N SER A 17 -9.28 10.50 52.76
CA SER A 17 -8.76 11.10 51.53
C SER A 17 -7.35 11.65 51.84
N LEU A 18 -6.32 11.00 51.32
CA LEU A 18 -4.97 11.56 51.24
C LEU A 18 -4.79 12.11 49.83
N PHE A 19 -4.98 13.42 49.70
CA PHE A 19 -4.45 14.19 48.58
C PHE A 19 -2.92 14.17 48.66
N SER A 20 -2.24 13.60 47.67
CA SER A 20 -0.92 14.07 47.27
C SER A 20 -1.06 14.81 45.93
N LYS A 21 -1.05 16.14 46.00
CA LYS A 21 -0.88 17.00 44.83
C LYS A 21 0.47 16.67 44.20
N ALA A 22 0.47 15.96 43.08
CA ALA A 22 1.64 15.87 42.21
C ALA A 22 1.90 17.27 41.63
N LYS A 23 2.80 18.03 42.27
CA LYS A 23 3.28 19.31 41.79
C LYS A 23 4.13 19.02 40.54
N ARG A 24 3.55 19.22 39.36
CA ARG A 24 4.28 19.17 38.09
C ARG A 24 5.30 20.32 38.10
N SER A 25 6.53 20.04 38.50
CA SER A 25 7.63 20.99 38.34
C SER A 25 7.84 21.19 36.85
N ARG A 26 7.39 22.32 36.31
CA ARG A 26 7.97 22.85 35.07
C ARG A 26 9.42 23.14 35.41
N GLY A 27 10.31 22.22 35.05
CA GLY A 27 11.74 22.50 35.03
C GLY A 27 11.94 23.70 34.12
N MET A 28 12.38 24.81 34.70
CA MET A 28 12.94 25.92 33.94
C MET A 28 14.19 25.35 33.29
N VAL A 29 14.11 25.04 32.00
CA VAL A 29 15.31 24.73 31.23
C VAL A 29 16.14 26.01 31.21
N ASP A 30 17.23 26.01 31.96
CA ASP A 30 18.19 27.09 31.99
C ASP A 30 18.65 27.40 30.57
N ALA A 31 18.90 28.68 30.29
CA ALA A 31 19.34 29.14 28.97
C ALA A 31 20.60 28.38 28.52
N GLY A 32 21.48 28.01 29.47
CA GLY A 32 22.65 27.17 29.20
C GLY A 32 22.31 25.78 28.63
N THR A 33 21.27 25.13 29.15
CA THR A 33 20.80 23.81 28.66
C THR A 33 20.14 23.92 27.29
N VAL A 34 19.41 25.01 27.03
CA VAL A 34 18.83 25.28 25.71
C VAL A 34 19.92 25.53 24.68
N TYR A 35 20.95 26.32 25.03
CA TYR A 35 22.12 26.53 24.16
C TYR A 35 22.91 25.25 23.91
N ALA A 36 23.08 24.38 24.91
CA ALA A 36 23.75 23.09 24.73
C ALA A 36 22.98 22.17 23.77
N ILE A 37 21.64 22.13 23.85
CA ILE A 37 20.80 21.33 22.94
C ILE A 37 20.81 21.92 21.51
N ILE A 38 20.76 23.25 21.37
CA ILE A 38 20.83 23.91 20.06
C ILE A 38 22.22 23.70 19.43
N LEU A 39 23.31 23.83 20.20
CA LEU A 39 24.66 23.59 19.72
C LEU A 39 24.87 22.12 19.33
N LEU A 40 24.35 21.17 20.11
CA LEU A 40 24.39 19.74 19.74
C LEU A 40 23.59 19.47 18.46
N GLY A 41 22.44 20.12 18.29
CA GLY A 41 21.64 20.06 17.06
C GLY A 41 22.35 20.67 15.83
N ILE A 42 23.14 21.74 16.01
CA ILE A 42 23.95 22.34 14.94
C ILE A 42 25.17 21.47 14.60
N VAL A 43 25.81 20.82 15.57
CA VAL A 43 26.94 19.90 15.29
C VAL A 43 26.44 18.64 14.58
N ILE A 44 25.27 18.11 14.94
CA ILE A 44 24.66 16.95 14.26
C ILE A 44 24.07 17.37 12.90
N GLY A 45 23.42 18.54 12.78
CA GLY A 45 22.87 19.04 11.51
C GLY A 45 23.92 19.56 10.52
N GLY A 46 25.01 20.16 11.02
CA GLY A 46 26.12 20.66 10.22
C GLY A 46 27.11 19.58 9.79
N GLY A 47 27.25 18.50 10.57
CA GLY A 47 28.06 17.34 10.20
C GLY A 47 27.47 16.53 9.04
N ILE A 48 26.15 16.58 8.83
CA ILE A 48 25.47 15.87 7.73
C ILE A 48 25.49 16.71 6.43
N MET A 49 25.76 18.02 6.50
CA MET A 49 25.84 18.89 5.30
C MET A 49 27.24 18.99 4.67
N MET A 50 28.27 18.37 5.25
CA MET A 50 29.64 18.38 4.70
C MET A 50 30.12 17.04 4.15
N ILE A 51 29.26 16.00 4.15
CA ILE A 51 29.46 14.86 3.24
C ILE A 51 28.81 15.26 1.91
N GLY A 52 29.54 16.07 1.16
CA GLY A 52 29.26 16.32 -0.24
C GLY A 52 29.06 14.98 -0.94
N ASN A 53 27.89 14.86 -1.56
CA ASN A 53 27.51 13.79 -2.46
C ASN A 53 28.60 13.55 -3.50
N SER A 54 29.53 12.64 -3.20
CA SER A 54 30.39 11.98 -4.17
C SER A 54 29.87 10.57 -4.36
N SER A 55 28.59 10.48 -4.73
CA SER A 55 28.16 9.35 -5.53
C SER A 55 29.00 9.40 -6.80
N PRO A 56 29.78 8.38 -7.15
CA PRO A 56 30.32 8.30 -8.50
C PRO A 56 29.10 8.32 -9.42
N GLN A 57 28.96 9.38 -10.20
CA GLN A 57 28.08 9.34 -11.35
C GLN A 57 28.68 8.26 -12.24
N LEU A 58 28.13 7.05 -12.17
CA LEU A 58 28.23 6.10 -13.27
C LEU A 58 27.51 6.79 -14.43
N ALA A 59 28.26 7.61 -15.16
CA ALA A 59 27.86 8.02 -16.48
C ALA A 59 27.58 6.71 -17.21
N SER A 60 26.32 6.51 -17.59
CA SER A 60 25.96 5.49 -18.56
C SER A 60 26.89 5.68 -19.76
N PRO A 61 27.47 4.61 -20.34
CA PRO A 61 28.30 4.75 -21.53
C PRO A 61 27.49 5.52 -22.57
N ASP A 62 28.06 6.61 -23.07
CA ASP A 62 27.52 7.28 -24.24
C ASP A 62 27.75 6.34 -25.43
N ASP A 63 26.70 5.59 -25.81
CA ASP A 63 26.71 4.64 -26.93
C ASP A 63 26.94 5.33 -28.30
N SER A 64 27.16 6.65 -28.34
CA SER A 64 27.47 7.42 -29.54
C SER A 64 28.92 7.89 -29.67
N GLN A 65 29.81 7.55 -28.73
CA GLN A 65 31.25 7.87 -28.85
C GLN A 65 32.03 6.67 -29.41
N PRO A 66 32.65 6.76 -30.61
CA PRO A 66 33.50 5.70 -31.10
C PRO A 66 34.75 5.56 -30.21
N VAL A 67 34.99 4.34 -29.72
CA VAL A 67 36.24 3.99 -29.02
C VAL A 67 37.38 4.01 -30.04
N ILE A 68 38.20 5.06 -30.01
CA ILE A 68 39.42 5.15 -30.81
C ILE A 68 40.52 4.33 -30.13
N ILE A 69 40.72 3.09 -30.58
CA ILE A 69 41.90 2.30 -30.19
C ILE A 69 43.10 2.90 -30.92
N GLN A 70 43.95 3.63 -30.19
CA GLN A 70 45.26 4.01 -30.70
C GLN A 70 46.14 2.76 -30.74
N ARG A 71 46.42 2.27 -31.95
CA ARG A 71 47.39 1.21 -32.19
C ARG A 71 48.76 1.73 -31.74
N GLY A 72 49.29 1.16 -30.65
CA GLY A 72 50.69 1.33 -30.29
C GLY A 72 51.57 0.82 -31.44
N ASN A 73 52.68 1.49 -31.71
CA ASN A 73 53.60 1.14 -32.79
C ASN A 73 54.02 -0.34 -32.68
N ASP A 74 53.57 -1.15 -33.64
CA ASP A 74 53.94 -2.55 -33.75
C ASP A 74 55.37 -2.65 -34.34
N THR A 75 56.36 -2.79 -33.46
CA THR A 75 57.60 -3.49 -33.82
C THR A 75 57.58 -4.87 -33.17
N ASP A 76 57.77 -5.87 -34.02
CA ASP A 76 58.17 -7.25 -33.73
C ASP A 76 57.06 -8.31 -33.56
N GLY A 77 56.74 -8.95 -34.69
CA GLY A 77 57.24 -10.32 -34.85
C GLY A 77 56.34 -11.51 -34.54
N TYR A 78 55.04 -11.33 -34.26
CA TYR A 78 54.13 -12.47 -34.10
C TYR A 78 52.85 -12.30 -34.91
N THR A 79 52.89 -12.76 -36.16
CA THR A 79 51.69 -13.11 -36.92
C THR A 79 51.15 -14.41 -36.36
N ASN A 80 50.05 -14.37 -35.61
CA ASN A 80 49.08 -15.47 -35.43
C ASN A 80 47.92 -15.00 -34.53
N LEU A 81 47.04 -14.17 -35.09
CA LEU A 81 45.64 -14.12 -34.67
C LEU A 81 44.85 -14.18 -35.97
N GLN A 82 44.68 -15.40 -36.48
CA GLN A 82 43.61 -15.68 -37.43
C GLN A 82 42.31 -15.32 -36.71
N LEU A 83 41.61 -14.33 -37.26
CA LEU A 83 40.22 -14.07 -36.93
C LEU A 83 39.45 -15.26 -37.49
N GLU A 84 39.19 -16.26 -36.65
CA GLU A 84 38.19 -17.27 -36.99
C GLU A 84 36.86 -16.53 -37.12
N ASP A 85 36.37 -16.39 -38.35
CA ASP A 85 34.98 -16.02 -38.60
C ASP A 85 34.12 -17.05 -37.87
N PHE A 86 33.49 -16.67 -36.76
CA PHE A 86 32.49 -17.50 -36.09
C PHE A 86 31.17 -17.34 -36.86
N PRO A 87 30.72 -18.33 -37.67
CA PRO A 87 29.35 -18.33 -38.17
C PRO A 87 28.43 -18.65 -36.98
N GLY A 88 28.00 -17.63 -36.24
CA GLY A 88 27.14 -17.89 -35.09
C GLY A 88 26.60 -16.71 -34.29
N ILE A 89 27.07 -15.48 -34.49
CA ILE A 89 26.50 -14.32 -33.79
C ILE A 89 25.51 -13.58 -34.67
N THR A 90 24.33 -14.17 -34.84
CA THR A 90 23.14 -13.39 -35.17
C THR A 90 22.85 -12.49 -33.98
N LEU A 91 23.03 -11.18 -34.14
CA LEU A 91 22.55 -10.20 -33.17
C LEU A 91 21.02 -10.29 -33.15
N THR A 92 20.48 -11.08 -32.22
CA THR A 92 19.04 -11.07 -31.91
C THR A 92 18.68 -9.68 -31.41
N PRO A 93 17.73 -8.98 -32.04
CA PRO A 93 17.30 -7.68 -31.54
C PRO A 93 16.83 -7.82 -30.09
N THR A 94 17.28 -6.92 -29.23
CA THR A 94 16.76 -6.77 -27.87
C THR A 94 15.23 -6.69 -27.95
N PRO A 95 14.48 -7.56 -27.23
CA PRO A 95 13.03 -7.50 -27.28
C PRO A 95 12.59 -6.13 -26.78
N SER A 96 11.90 -5.38 -27.64
CA SER A 96 11.12 -4.22 -27.25
C SER A 96 10.22 -4.61 -26.07
N PRO A 97 10.05 -3.76 -25.03
CA PRO A 97 9.12 -4.07 -23.94
C PRO A 97 7.78 -4.44 -24.57
N THR A 98 7.42 -5.70 -24.44
CA THR A 98 6.15 -6.20 -24.98
C THR A 98 5.08 -5.37 -24.30
N PRO A 99 4.20 -4.65 -25.05
CA PRO A 99 3.07 -4.00 -24.41
C PRO A 99 2.37 -5.07 -23.58
N THR A 100 2.18 -4.80 -22.28
CA THR A 100 1.45 -5.70 -21.38
C THR A 100 0.22 -6.19 -22.15
N PRO A 101 0.07 -7.51 -22.37
CA PRO A 101 -0.99 -8.00 -23.24
C PRO A 101 -2.30 -7.46 -22.69
N THR A 102 -3.06 -6.74 -23.52
CA THR A 102 -4.47 -6.52 -23.24
C THR A 102 -5.06 -7.92 -23.06
N PRO A 103 -5.49 -8.31 -21.85
CA PRO A 103 -5.96 -9.66 -21.65
C PRO A 103 -7.16 -9.86 -22.57
N THR A 104 -7.06 -10.88 -23.44
CA THR A 104 -8.25 -11.41 -24.09
C THR A 104 -9.17 -11.84 -22.94
N PRO A 105 -10.44 -11.37 -22.89
CA PRO A 105 -11.32 -11.68 -21.78
C PRO A 105 -11.49 -13.19 -21.69
N THR A 106 -10.76 -13.84 -20.79
CA THR A 106 -11.09 -15.17 -20.31
C THR A 106 -12.45 -15.01 -19.66
N THR A 107 -13.45 -15.72 -20.19
CA THR A 107 -14.83 -15.65 -19.72
C THR A 107 -14.85 -15.72 -18.19
N PRO A 108 -15.35 -14.68 -17.49
CA PRO A 108 -15.46 -14.69 -16.04
C PRO A 108 -16.20 -15.94 -15.58
N PRO A 109 -15.94 -16.45 -14.37
CA PRO A 109 -16.81 -17.48 -13.78
C PRO A 109 -18.27 -17.00 -13.90
N PRO A 110 -19.22 -17.91 -14.17
CA PRO A 110 -20.60 -17.54 -14.46
C PRO A 110 -21.11 -16.63 -13.35
N ALA A 111 -21.52 -15.43 -13.73
CA ALA A 111 -22.15 -14.47 -12.86
C ALA A 111 -23.33 -15.19 -12.17
N THR A 112 -23.14 -15.57 -10.91
CA THR A 112 -24.27 -15.96 -10.07
C THR A 112 -25.14 -14.71 -9.95
N GLY A 113 -26.27 -14.77 -10.65
CA GLY A 113 -27.05 -13.63 -11.11
C GLY A 113 -27.43 -12.60 -10.04
N GLY A 114 -27.57 -11.37 -10.51
CA GLY A 114 -28.14 -10.27 -9.75
C GLY A 114 -27.96 -8.94 -10.47
N GLY A 115 -28.64 -8.75 -11.60
CA GLY A 115 -28.84 -7.40 -12.14
C GLY A 115 -29.51 -6.53 -11.09
N GLY A 116 -28.80 -5.52 -10.60
CA GLY A 116 -29.30 -4.62 -9.57
C GLY A 116 -28.21 -3.65 -9.14
N GLY A 117 -28.28 -2.42 -9.64
CA GLY A 117 -27.38 -1.34 -9.27
C GLY A 117 -27.33 -1.14 -7.75
N GLY A 118 -26.12 -1.06 -7.22
CA GLY A 118 -25.85 -0.79 -5.82
C GLY A 118 -24.37 -0.97 -5.61
N GLY A 119 -23.71 0.07 -5.11
CA GLY A 119 -22.25 0.18 -5.08
C GLY A 119 -21.52 -1.08 -4.61
N SER A 120 -20.44 -1.42 -5.33
CA SER A 120 -19.43 -2.34 -4.82
C SER A 120 -18.07 -1.79 -5.22
N THR A 121 -17.29 -1.48 -4.20
CA THR A 121 -15.85 -1.22 -4.22
C THR A 121 -15.12 -2.22 -5.13
N CYS A 122 -14.49 -1.79 -6.23
CA CYS A 122 -13.86 -2.71 -7.22
C CYS A 122 -12.50 -2.21 -7.75
N PHE A 123 -11.73 -3.15 -8.31
CA PHE A 123 -10.53 -2.93 -9.13
C PHE A 123 -10.78 -3.35 -10.58
N VAL A 124 -10.05 -2.77 -11.53
CA VAL A 124 -10.11 -3.19 -12.94
C VAL A 124 -9.40 -4.53 -13.18
N ALA A 125 -9.71 -5.20 -14.29
CA ALA A 125 -9.00 -6.40 -14.72
C ALA A 125 -7.49 -6.17 -14.84
N GLY A 126 -6.67 -7.18 -14.53
CA GLY A 126 -5.22 -7.12 -14.60
C GLY A 126 -4.52 -6.61 -13.34
N THR A 127 -5.27 -6.04 -12.38
CA THR A 127 -4.74 -5.66 -11.06
C THR A 127 -4.08 -6.85 -10.37
N LYS A 128 -2.86 -6.65 -9.87
CA LYS A 128 -2.02 -7.65 -9.22
C LYS A 128 -2.36 -7.77 -7.74
N ILE A 129 -2.85 -8.93 -7.33
CA ILE A 129 -3.07 -9.25 -5.92
C ILE A 129 -1.81 -9.89 -5.35
N ARG A 130 -1.35 -9.37 -4.20
CA ARG A 130 -0.22 -9.98 -3.48
C ARG A 130 -0.67 -11.27 -2.82
N MET A 131 -0.12 -12.38 -3.26
CA MET A 131 -0.41 -13.72 -2.75
C MET A 131 0.35 -13.99 -1.44
N ALA A 132 -0.13 -14.94 -0.63
CA ALA A 132 0.45 -15.23 0.69
C ALA A 132 1.90 -15.77 0.63
N ASP A 133 2.29 -16.35 -0.49
CA ASP A 133 3.66 -16.79 -0.79
C ASP A 133 4.55 -15.67 -1.37
N GLN A 134 4.05 -14.43 -1.35
CA GLN A 134 4.69 -13.25 -1.94
C GLN A 134 4.73 -13.27 -3.48
N SER A 135 4.06 -14.19 -4.17
CA SER A 135 3.85 -14.05 -5.61
C SER A 135 2.79 -12.97 -5.89
N GLU A 136 2.62 -12.62 -7.16
CA GLU A 136 1.48 -11.84 -7.63
C GLU A 136 0.56 -12.72 -8.48
N LYS A 137 -0.75 -12.42 -8.44
CA LYS A 137 -1.75 -13.04 -9.31
C LYS A 137 -2.72 -11.97 -9.80
N ASN A 138 -3.16 -12.05 -11.05
CA ASN A 138 -4.20 -11.15 -11.54
C ASN A 138 -5.50 -11.37 -10.74
N ILE A 139 -6.22 -10.29 -10.46
CA ILE A 139 -7.46 -10.34 -9.68
C ILE A 139 -8.54 -11.23 -10.32
N GLU A 140 -8.60 -11.29 -11.65
CA GLU A 140 -9.52 -12.17 -12.39
C GLU A 140 -9.21 -13.67 -12.24
N ASP A 141 -7.98 -14.02 -11.86
CA ASP A 141 -7.52 -15.40 -11.68
C ASP A 141 -7.56 -15.86 -10.21
N VAL A 142 -7.80 -14.93 -9.27
CA VAL A 142 -7.97 -15.23 -7.85
C VAL A 142 -9.28 -15.99 -7.61
N LYS A 143 -9.22 -17.01 -6.75
CA LYS A 143 -10.38 -17.88 -6.45
C LYS A 143 -10.67 -17.90 -4.95
N VAL A 144 -11.92 -18.20 -4.62
CA VAL A 144 -12.29 -18.52 -3.22
C VAL A 144 -11.42 -19.68 -2.72
N GLY A 145 -10.86 -19.52 -1.52
CA GLY A 145 -9.88 -20.42 -0.92
C GLY A 145 -8.43 -20.02 -1.15
N ASP A 146 -8.13 -19.13 -2.09
CA ASP A 146 -6.78 -18.58 -2.25
C ASP A 146 -6.36 -17.80 -1.01
N ARG A 147 -5.06 -17.85 -0.70
CA ARG A 147 -4.44 -17.10 0.39
C ARG A 147 -3.71 -15.89 -0.17
N VAL A 148 -4.08 -14.70 0.30
CA VAL A 148 -3.52 -13.40 -0.13
C VAL A 148 -2.95 -12.67 1.08
N MET A 149 -2.16 -11.62 0.85
CA MET A 149 -1.66 -10.76 1.92
C MET A 149 -2.68 -9.68 2.27
N GLY A 150 -3.00 -9.60 3.56
CA GLY A 150 -3.64 -8.47 4.22
C GLY A 150 -2.73 -7.87 5.29
N TYR A 151 -3.30 -7.02 6.14
CA TYR A 151 -2.61 -6.21 7.13
C TYR A 151 -3.39 -6.16 8.44
N ASP A 152 -2.72 -6.51 9.55
CA ASP A 152 -3.34 -6.55 10.90
C ASP A 152 -3.27 -5.22 11.66
N GLY A 153 -2.72 -4.17 11.04
CA GLY A 153 -2.41 -2.89 11.68
C GLY A 153 -0.95 -2.75 12.14
N LYS A 154 -0.16 -3.82 12.11
CA LYS A 154 1.26 -3.85 12.50
C LYS A 154 2.14 -4.50 11.44
N LYS A 155 1.68 -5.58 10.82
CA LYS A 155 2.43 -6.36 9.83
C LYS A 155 1.47 -6.98 8.83
N GLN A 156 2.05 -7.46 7.74
CA GLN A 156 1.29 -8.24 6.80
C GLN A 156 0.96 -9.63 7.35
N VAL A 157 -0.23 -10.11 7.02
CA VAL A 157 -0.77 -11.40 7.46
C VAL A 157 -1.45 -12.10 6.29
N ALA A 158 -1.37 -13.42 6.24
CA ALA A 158 -2.09 -14.18 5.22
C ALA A 158 -3.58 -14.25 5.58
N VAL A 159 -4.44 -13.89 4.63
CA VAL A 159 -5.91 -13.97 4.71
C VAL A 159 -6.44 -14.84 3.58
N VAL A 160 -7.58 -15.50 3.78
CA VAL A 160 -8.22 -16.40 2.82
C VAL A 160 -9.34 -15.67 2.10
N VAL A 161 -9.38 -15.76 0.78
CA VAL A 161 -10.51 -15.24 -0.02
C VAL A 161 -11.75 -16.11 0.24
N GLN A 162 -12.83 -15.49 0.68
CA GLN A 162 -14.09 -16.15 1.04
C GLN A 162 -15.21 -15.90 0.04
N GLU A 163 -15.21 -14.72 -0.60
CA GLU A 163 -16.20 -14.34 -1.60
C GLU A 163 -15.58 -13.38 -2.61
N MET A 164 -15.96 -13.55 -3.88
CA MET A 164 -15.53 -12.71 -5.00
C MET A 164 -16.75 -12.06 -5.65
N ASP A 165 -16.58 -10.87 -6.20
CA ASP A 165 -17.56 -10.17 -7.04
C ASP A 165 -16.87 -9.74 -8.35
N ALA A 166 -17.61 -9.75 -9.46
CA ALA A 166 -17.08 -9.42 -10.79
C ALA A 166 -18.08 -8.57 -11.63
N PRO A 167 -18.48 -7.38 -11.15
CA PRO A 167 -19.48 -6.58 -11.83
C PRO A 167 -18.90 -5.83 -13.03
N LEU A 168 -19.77 -5.54 -14.01
CA LEU A 168 -19.47 -4.53 -15.02
C LEU A 168 -19.73 -3.13 -14.44
N ARG A 169 -18.73 -2.26 -14.51
CA ARG A 169 -18.81 -0.86 -14.07
C ARG A 169 -18.87 0.05 -15.29
N ASP A 170 -19.45 1.24 -15.15
CA ASP A 170 -19.56 2.24 -16.22
C ASP A 170 -18.47 3.32 -16.15
N HIS A 171 -17.59 3.24 -15.16
CA HIS A 171 -16.43 4.11 -15.00
C HIS A 171 -15.42 3.54 -14.01
N TYR A 172 -14.21 4.11 -14.03
CA TYR A 172 -13.15 3.90 -13.04
C TYR A 172 -12.20 5.10 -12.98
N TYR A 173 -11.23 5.06 -12.09
CA TYR A 173 -10.14 6.01 -11.98
C TYR A 173 -8.79 5.30 -12.03
N ASP A 174 -7.85 5.86 -12.79
CA ASP A 174 -6.43 5.51 -12.68
C ASP A 174 -5.79 6.40 -11.61
N VAL A 175 -5.38 5.81 -10.50
CA VAL A 175 -4.63 6.47 -9.42
C VAL A 175 -3.14 6.22 -9.67
N THR A 176 -2.40 7.28 -10.02
CA THR A 176 -0.95 7.19 -10.27
C THR A 176 -0.19 7.59 -9.02
N LEU A 177 0.78 6.77 -8.62
CA LEU A 177 1.70 7.00 -7.52
C LEU A 177 3.01 7.63 -8.00
N ALA A 178 3.76 8.22 -7.07
CA ALA A 178 5.01 8.93 -7.37
C ALA A 178 6.13 8.03 -7.92
N ASP A 179 6.04 6.70 -7.74
CA ASP A 179 6.96 5.71 -8.29
C ASP A 179 6.57 5.23 -9.70
N GLY A 180 5.46 5.74 -10.25
CA GLY A 180 4.93 5.36 -11.56
C GLY A 180 3.90 4.22 -11.53
N THR A 181 3.63 3.63 -10.36
CA THR A 181 2.56 2.64 -10.21
C THR A 181 1.20 3.26 -10.56
N VAL A 182 0.38 2.56 -11.33
CA VAL A 182 -0.98 2.98 -11.70
C VAL A 182 -1.97 1.93 -11.23
N VAL A 183 -2.97 2.35 -10.47
CA VAL A 183 -3.99 1.44 -9.90
C VAL A 183 -5.38 1.86 -10.38
N GLY A 184 -6.08 0.97 -11.07
CA GLY A 184 -7.43 1.20 -11.58
C GLY A 184 -8.50 0.84 -10.56
N VAL A 185 -9.20 1.83 -10.00
CA VAL A 185 -10.20 1.66 -8.93
C VAL A 185 -11.51 2.40 -9.21
N THR A 186 -12.63 1.92 -8.65
CA THR A 186 -13.86 2.73 -8.60
C THR A 186 -13.77 3.84 -7.55
N ASN A 187 -14.61 4.88 -7.66
CA ASN A 187 -14.47 6.07 -6.81
C ASN A 187 -14.78 5.83 -5.33
N GLU A 188 -15.64 4.88 -5.00
CA GLU A 188 -15.92 4.43 -3.63
C GLU A 188 -14.77 3.63 -3.00
N HIS A 189 -13.73 3.22 -3.73
CA HIS A 189 -12.76 2.25 -3.22
C HIS A 189 -11.90 2.87 -2.10
N PRO A 190 -11.94 2.35 -0.85
CA PRO A 190 -11.12 2.87 0.22
C PRO A 190 -9.69 2.32 0.15
N LEU A 191 -8.72 3.23 0.03
CA LEU A 191 -7.29 2.97 0.12
C LEU A 191 -6.77 3.41 1.49
N PHE A 192 -5.81 2.66 2.04
CA PHE A 192 -5.23 3.00 3.33
C PHE A 192 -4.13 4.05 3.17
N THR A 193 -4.28 5.18 3.84
CA THR A 193 -3.27 6.26 3.84
C THR A 193 -2.67 6.45 5.23
N ASP A 194 -1.62 7.27 5.31
CA ASP A 194 -1.00 7.74 6.56
C ASP A 194 -1.96 8.46 7.53
N LYS A 195 -3.20 8.73 7.09
CA LYS A 195 -4.27 9.41 7.82
C LYS A 195 -5.53 8.55 7.90
N GLY A 196 -5.38 7.23 7.70
CA GLY A 196 -6.46 6.25 7.70
C GLY A 196 -7.09 6.03 6.32
N TRP A 197 -8.27 5.42 6.32
CA TRP A 197 -8.98 5.08 5.09
C TRP A 197 -9.47 6.31 4.34
N LYS A 198 -9.20 6.35 3.04
CA LYS A 198 -9.66 7.39 2.13
C LYS A 198 -10.14 6.84 0.81
N SER A 199 -11.10 7.50 0.18
CA SER A 199 -11.64 7.15 -1.14
C SER A 199 -11.89 8.42 -1.95
N ILE A 200 -11.97 8.32 -3.27
CA ILE A 200 -12.31 9.46 -4.14
C ILE A 200 -13.73 9.99 -3.82
N SER A 201 -14.68 9.10 -3.52
CA SER A 201 -16.04 9.42 -3.09
C SER A 201 -16.39 8.77 -1.74
N PRO A 202 -16.09 9.44 -0.61
CA PRO A 202 -16.47 8.94 0.71
C PRO A 202 -17.98 8.80 0.89
N LYS A 203 -18.77 9.59 0.15
CA LYS A 203 -20.24 9.49 0.14
C LYS A 203 -20.70 8.15 -0.42
N HIS A 204 -20.16 7.72 -1.56
CA HIS A 204 -20.53 6.42 -2.16
C HIS A 204 -20.01 5.27 -1.29
N THR A 205 -18.81 5.42 -0.74
CA THR A 205 -18.30 4.51 0.29
C THR A 205 -19.29 4.36 1.45
N ALA A 206 -19.79 5.46 2.00
CA ALA A 206 -20.74 5.42 3.12
C ALA A 206 -22.09 4.78 2.76
N GLN A 207 -22.51 4.84 1.49
CA GLN A 207 -23.72 4.15 1.02
C GLN A 207 -23.56 2.62 1.04
N GLU A 208 -22.35 2.11 0.81
CA GLU A 208 -22.06 0.66 0.80
C GLU A 208 -21.80 0.09 2.19
N ASN A 209 -21.04 0.81 3.02
CA ASN A 209 -20.85 0.44 4.43
C ASN A 209 -20.75 1.72 5.29
N PRO A 210 -21.86 2.12 5.93
CA PRO A 210 -21.95 3.33 6.76
C PRO A 210 -21.05 3.34 8.00
N GLN A 211 -20.51 2.18 8.42
CA GLN A 211 -19.70 2.06 9.63
C GLN A 211 -18.22 2.40 9.37
N LEU A 212 -17.75 2.27 8.13
CA LEU A 212 -16.39 2.62 7.76
C LEU A 212 -16.25 4.14 7.63
N LYS A 213 -15.47 4.74 8.53
CA LYS A 213 -15.09 6.15 8.45
C LYS A 213 -14.03 6.32 7.37
N VAL A 214 -14.35 7.11 6.34
CA VAL A 214 -13.48 7.33 5.18
C VAL A 214 -13.36 8.82 4.90
N GLY A 215 -12.13 9.30 4.73
CA GLY A 215 -11.85 10.67 4.30
C GLY A 215 -11.79 10.80 2.78
N THR A 216 -11.82 12.03 2.27
CA THR A 216 -11.61 12.28 0.83
C THR A 216 -10.15 12.04 0.46
N LEU A 217 -9.93 11.18 -0.54
CA LEU A 217 -8.65 10.96 -1.18
C LEU A 217 -8.34 12.11 -2.13
N LYS A 218 -7.10 12.61 -2.11
CA LYS A 218 -6.63 13.69 -2.97
C LYS A 218 -5.16 13.50 -3.34
N ASN A 219 -4.72 14.15 -4.42
CA ASN A 219 -3.31 14.20 -4.77
C ASN A 219 -2.48 14.73 -3.59
N GLY A 220 -1.32 14.14 -3.36
CA GLY A 220 -0.44 14.38 -2.22
C GLY A 220 -0.76 13.57 -0.97
N ASP A 221 -1.92 12.89 -0.89
CA ASP A 221 -2.09 11.83 0.12
C ASP A 221 -1.15 10.66 -0.18
N ARG A 222 -0.70 9.96 0.88
CA ARG A 222 0.27 8.86 0.75
C ARG A 222 -0.36 7.54 1.13
N VAL A 223 -0.34 6.57 0.22
CA VAL A 223 -0.92 5.23 0.42
C VAL A 223 0.12 4.26 0.95
N LEU A 224 -0.31 3.33 1.80
CA LEU A 224 0.55 2.27 2.34
C LEU A 224 0.79 1.20 1.28
N THR A 225 2.06 0.89 1.03
CA THR A 225 2.49 -0.15 0.10
C THR A 225 2.75 -1.48 0.78
N ASP A 226 2.89 -2.54 0.00
CA ASP A 226 3.31 -3.87 0.44
C ASP A 226 4.82 -3.95 0.78
N SER A 227 5.60 -2.91 0.52
CA SER A 227 6.94 -2.75 1.13
C SER A 227 6.88 -2.17 2.55
N GLY A 228 5.69 -1.71 2.99
CA GLY A 228 5.50 -1.01 4.26
C GLY A 228 5.81 0.49 4.21
N GLU A 229 6.12 1.01 3.02
CA GLU A 229 6.36 2.43 2.80
C GLU A 229 5.09 3.19 2.45
N TYR A 230 5.17 4.52 2.46
CA TYR A 230 4.06 5.39 2.09
C TYR A 230 4.43 6.21 0.86
N ILE A 231 3.74 5.98 -0.25
CA ILE A 231 4.01 6.64 -1.54
C ILE A 231 2.89 7.63 -1.86
N ALA A 232 3.26 8.81 -2.34
CA ALA A 232 2.30 9.88 -2.66
C ALA A 232 1.53 9.58 -3.95
N ILE A 233 0.24 9.90 -3.94
CA ILE A 233 -0.60 9.96 -5.15
C ILE A 233 -0.27 11.25 -5.90
N VAL A 234 0.09 11.14 -7.17
CA VAL A 234 0.43 12.30 -8.02
C VAL A 234 -0.70 12.68 -8.96
N SER A 235 -1.53 11.72 -9.38
CA SER A 235 -2.70 11.98 -10.22
C SER A 235 -3.83 10.98 -9.96
N MET A 236 -5.05 11.40 -10.29
CA MET A 236 -6.23 10.56 -10.36
C MET A 236 -6.98 10.92 -11.64
N GLN A 237 -6.99 10.03 -12.62
CA GLN A 237 -7.60 10.27 -13.92
C GLN A 237 -8.93 9.51 -14.03
N TYR A 238 -9.99 10.19 -14.43
CA TYR A 238 -11.31 9.58 -14.61
C TYR A 238 -11.46 8.95 -16.00
N HIS A 239 -11.99 7.73 -16.04
CA HIS A 239 -12.31 7.02 -17.26
C HIS A 239 -13.79 6.66 -17.27
N LYS A 240 -14.51 7.12 -18.29
CA LYS A 240 -15.91 6.76 -18.52
C LYS A 240 -15.99 5.64 -19.53
N GLY A 241 -16.82 4.64 -19.26
CA GLY A 241 -17.09 3.53 -20.17
C GLY A 241 -17.23 2.20 -19.43
N PRO A 242 -17.81 1.20 -20.09
CA PRO A 242 -17.92 -0.13 -19.53
C PRO A 242 -16.53 -0.71 -19.24
N VAL A 243 -16.31 -1.16 -18.01
CA VAL A 243 -15.08 -1.83 -17.59
C VAL A 243 -15.44 -3.05 -16.74
N GLN A 244 -14.84 -4.19 -17.05
CA GLN A 244 -14.95 -5.38 -16.20
C GLN A 244 -14.13 -5.13 -14.94
N ALA A 245 -14.79 -5.21 -13.79
CA ALA A 245 -14.18 -4.98 -12.51
C ALA A 245 -14.31 -6.22 -11.61
N TYR A 246 -13.49 -6.28 -10.57
CA TYR A 246 -13.41 -7.40 -9.63
C TYR A 246 -13.23 -6.89 -8.20
N ASN A 247 -13.71 -7.65 -7.23
CA ASN A 247 -13.48 -7.39 -5.81
C ASN A 247 -13.36 -8.71 -5.03
N LEU A 248 -12.40 -8.75 -4.10
CA LEU A 248 -12.33 -9.80 -3.07
C LEU A 248 -13.34 -9.47 -1.97
N LYS A 249 -14.63 -9.53 -2.33
CA LYS A 249 -15.78 -9.05 -1.54
C LYS A 249 -15.75 -9.48 -0.07
N LYS A 250 -15.19 -10.66 0.21
CA LYS A 250 -14.89 -11.11 1.58
C LYS A 250 -13.55 -11.83 1.64
N VAL A 251 -12.71 -11.42 2.60
CA VAL A 251 -11.51 -12.17 3.03
C VAL A 251 -11.64 -12.52 4.52
N SER A 252 -10.89 -13.52 4.99
CA SER A 252 -10.84 -13.87 6.41
C SER A 252 -10.09 -12.78 7.19
N ASP A 253 -10.68 -12.31 8.28
CA ASP A 253 -10.07 -11.33 9.20
C ASP A 253 -9.63 -10.01 8.52
N PHE A 254 -9.54 -8.92 9.30
CA PHE A 254 -8.98 -7.61 8.93
C PHE A 254 -9.59 -6.82 7.75
N ASN A 255 -10.38 -7.43 6.86
CA ASN A 255 -11.14 -6.78 5.79
C ASN A 255 -10.28 -5.96 4.81
N ASN A 256 -9.06 -6.43 4.52
CA ASN A 256 -8.16 -5.73 3.61
C ASN A 256 -7.22 -6.70 2.88
N PHE A 257 -6.68 -6.24 1.76
CA PHE A 257 -5.69 -6.96 0.95
C PHE A 257 -4.83 -5.98 0.16
N TYR A 258 -3.71 -6.47 -0.37
CA TYR A 258 -2.84 -5.67 -1.25
C TYR A 258 -3.17 -5.91 -2.73
N ALA A 259 -3.36 -4.81 -3.46
CA ALA A 259 -3.68 -4.77 -4.89
C ALA A 259 -2.78 -3.74 -5.58
N ASP A 260 -2.10 -4.12 -6.64
CA ASP A 260 -1.05 -3.33 -7.32
C ASP A 260 -0.09 -2.68 -6.31
N GLY A 261 0.35 -3.47 -5.33
CA GLY A 261 1.28 -3.05 -4.29
C GLY A 261 0.69 -2.13 -3.21
N ILE A 262 -0.59 -1.75 -3.23
CA ILE A 262 -1.20 -0.86 -2.23
C ILE A 262 -2.25 -1.54 -1.36
N LEU A 263 -2.36 -1.11 -0.10
CA LEU A 263 -3.34 -1.64 0.85
C LEU A 263 -4.74 -1.06 0.59
N ALA A 264 -5.69 -1.95 0.32
CA ALA A 264 -7.06 -1.61 0.01
C ALA A 264 -8.07 -2.34 0.90
N HIS A 265 -9.22 -1.71 1.14
CA HIS A 265 -10.30 -2.31 1.92
C HIS A 265 -11.18 -3.18 1.03
N ASN A 266 -11.52 -4.38 1.48
CA ASN A 266 -12.26 -5.37 0.71
C ASN A 266 -13.79 -5.17 0.65
N LYS A 267 -14.26 -3.93 0.88
CA LYS A 267 -15.62 -3.60 1.35
C LYS A 267 -16.76 -4.23 0.52
N GLY A 268 -17.20 -5.42 0.91
CA GLY A 268 -18.50 -5.99 0.58
C GLY A 268 -19.59 -5.50 1.54
N GLY A 269 -20.79 -5.27 1.02
CA GLY A 269 -21.98 -4.90 1.81
C GLY A 269 -22.26 -5.88 2.96
N GLY A 270 -22.87 -5.37 4.03
CA GLY A 270 -22.81 -5.95 5.37
C GLY A 270 -23.47 -7.32 5.61
N GLY A 271 -22.99 -8.00 6.66
CA GLY A 271 -23.61 -9.20 7.22
C GLY A 271 -22.75 -9.94 8.26
N GLY A 272 -22.78 -9.50 9.52
CA GLY A 272 -22.65 -10.37 10.70
C GLY A 272 -21.28 -10.53 11.39
N GLY A 273 -21.11 -9.84 12.52
CA GLY A 273 -20.73 -10.49 13.78
C GLY A 273 -19.24 -10.62 14.18
N SER A 274 -18.83 -9.69 15.06
CA SER A 274 -18.21 -9.93 16.39
C SER A 274 -16.80 -9.36 16.62
N SER A 275 -16.77 -8.39 17.56
CA SER A 275 -15.77 -8.13 18.62
C SER A 275 -14.27 -8.19 18.25
N GLY A 276 -13.44 -7.17 18.43
CA GLY A 276 -13.47 -6.08 19.41
C GLY A 276 -12.00 -5.73 19.71
N GLY A 277 -11.69 -4.44 19.81
CA GLY A 277 -10.33 -4.00 20.11
C GLY A 277 -10.19 -2.49 19.94
N SER A 278 -10.74 -1.74 20.90
CA SER A 278 -10.41 -0.32 21.07
C SER A 278 -8.91 -0.17 21.25
N ALA A 279 -8.28 0.58 20.34
CA ALA A 279 -6.95 1.15 20.57
C ALA A 279 -7.08 2.24 21.65
N LEU A 280 -6.28 2.10 22.70
CA LEU A 280 -5.83 3.21 23.54
C LEU A 280 -4.65 3.90 22.85
#